data_AF-A0A1H1TGJ2-F1
#
_entry.id   AF-A0A1H1TGJ2-F1
#
_cell.length_a   1.000
_cell.length_b   1.000
_cell.length_c   1.000
_cell.angle_alpha   90.00
_cell.angle_beta   90.00
_cell.angle_gamma   90.00
#
_symmetry.space_group_name_H-M   'P 1'
#
loop_
_entity.id
_entity.type
_entity.pdbx_description
1 polymer ?
#
loop_
_entity_poly.entity_id
_entity_poly.type
_entity_poly.pdbx_seq_one_letter_code
_entity_poly.pdbx_strand_id
1 'polypeptide(L)'
;MDNIVQSSVVHNLSRRPATVTVGPFVIGWDPTTDSRFVNCATPLVGAAFTPADVAELVAAFRRIERVPRLEYVTSCAPELERHLLDAGFAVEARNEYLTCSPRTLRTPAGPPGVKIGEPVTDEERASVVTAQHAAFGSDRVAGPDDVARIHNAQRDGGVLLYARDAEGTYLGGALATAPWTDPHPAEHGAPGPASTGAGAGAHAVGEDRQTRPRPAPVPWSATNDVIHTSAEFQLMAYSLVE
;
A
#
# COMPACT_ATOMS: atom_id res chain seq x y z
N MET A 1 10.32 -5.59 -14.24
CA MET A 1 9.23 -5.69 -13.24
C MET A 1 9.20 -4.43 -12.40
N ASP A 2 10.34 -4.02 -11.85
CA ASP A 2 10.49 -2.89 -10.93
C ASP A 2 9.92 -1.58 -11.47
N ASN A 3 10.22 -1.22 -12.73
CA ASN A 3 9.63 -0.03 -13.36
C ASN A 3 8.09 -0.09 -13.47
N ILE A 4 7.51 -1.29 -13.66
CA ILE A 4 6.05 -1.45 -13.70
C ILE A 4 5.47 -1.24 -12.30
N VAL A 5 6.10 -1.80 -11.26
CA VAL A 5 5.70 -1.58 -9.87
C VAL A 5 5.81 -0.10 -9.51
N GLN A 6 6.94 0.54 -9.81
CA GLN A 6 7.14 1.97 -9.55
C GLN A 6 6.14 2.85 -10.32
N SER A 7 5.89 2.57 -11.60
CA SER A 7 4.85 3.28 -12.37
C SER A 7 3.45 3.09 -11.78
N SER A 8 3.14 1.89 -11.26
CA SER A 8 1.88 1.65 -10.57
C SER A 8 1.77 2.46 -9.27
N VAL A 9 2.86 2.64 -8.52
CA VAL A 9 2.88 3.49 -7.31
C VAL A 9 2.66 4.95 -7.70
N VAL A 10 3.40 5.45 -8.70
CA VAL A 10 3.23 6.81 -9.25
C VAL A 10 1.78 7.04 -9.66
N HIS A 11 1.20 6.12 -10.44
CA HIS A 11 -0.18 6.21 -10.89
C HIS A 11 -1.17 6.25 -9.73
N ASN A 12 -1.00 5.40 -8.72
CA ASN A 12 -1.91 5.36 -7.57
C ASN A 12 -1.84 6.65 -6.73
N LEU A 13 -0.64 7.16 -6.48
CA LEU A 13 -0.44 8.42 -5.77
C LEU A 13 -1.03 9.61 -6.55
N SER A 14 -0.95 9.56 -7.88
CA SER A 14 -1.44 10.64 -8.74
C SER A 14 -2.97 10.79 -8.71
N ARG A 15 -3.69 9.77 -8.28
CA ARG A 15 -5.16 9.78 -8.12
C ARG A 15 -5.65 10.29 -6.77
N ARG A 16 -4.74 10.68 -5.86
CA ARG A 16 -5.17 11.27 -4.58
C ARG A 16 -5.84 12.63 -4.81
N PRO A 17 -6.74 13.09 -3.90
CA PRO A 17 -7.58 14.26 -4.13
C PRO A 17 -6.83 15.56 -4.44
N ALA A 18 -5.63 15.73 -3.89
CA ALA A 18 -4.85 16.97 -4.00
C ALA A 18 -3.39 16.72 -4.40
N THR A 19 -3.14 15.76 -5.29
CA THR A 19 -1.79 15.42 -5.79
C THR A 19 -0.93 16.67 -6.11
N VAL A 20 0.34 16.64 -5.70
CA VAL A 20 1.33 17.69 -5.99
C VAL A 20 2.51 17.09 -6.74
N THR A 21 2.85 17.65 -7.89
CA THR A 21 4.11 17.34 -8.58
C THR A 21 5.17 18.36 -8.19
N VAL A 22 6.34 17.90 -7.76
CA VAL A 22 7.48 18.75 -7.37
C VAL A 22 8.77 18.12 -7.88
N GLY A 23 9.48 18.82 -8.77
CA GLY A 23 10.66 18.29 -9.45
C GLY A 23 10.38 16.88 -10.02
N PRO A 24 11.25 15.89 -9.76
CA PRO A 24 11.08 14.51 -10.19
C PRO A 24 10.19 13.66 -9.27
N PHE A 25 9.31 14.25 -8.45
CA PHE A 25 8.46 13.55 -7.50
C PHE A 25 6.96 13.81 -7.71
N VAL A 26 6.16 12.83 -7.32
CA VAL A 26 4.72 12.99 -7.09
C VAL A 26 4.44 12.78 -5.61
N ILE A 27 3.82 13.78 -4.97
CA ILE A 27 3.22 13.66 -3.64
C ILE A 27 1.75 13.33 -3.84
N GLY A 28 1.33 12.14 -3.44
CA GLY A 28 -0.09 11.90 -3.28
C GLY A 28 -0.53 12.54 -1.96
N TRP A 29 -1.47 13.47 -2.02
CA TRP A 29 -1.99 14.16 -0.84
C TRP A 29 -3.51 14.02 -0.72
N ASP A 30 -3.93 13.61 0.48
CA ASP A 30 -5.32 13.66 0.92
C ASP A 30 -5.44 14.61 2.14
N PRO A 31 -6.08 15.78 1.98
CA PRO A 31 -6.20 16.76 3.06
C PRO A 31 -7.10 16.31 4.22
N THR A 32 -7.94 15.28 4.01
CA THR A 32 -8.88 14.76 5.03
C THR A 32 -8.21 13.89 6.09
N THR A 33 -6.93 13.56 5.92
CA THR A 33 -6.17 12.78 6.89
C THR A 33 -4.77 13.34 7.09
N ASP A 34 -4.25 13.21 8.30
CA ASP A 34 -2.86 13.48 8.67
C ASP A 34 -1.97 12.24 8.54
N SER A 35 -2.54 11.08 8.18
CA SER A 35 -1.81 9.82 8.09
C SER A 35 -0.64 9.93 7.11
N ARG A 36 0.58 9.78 7.65
CA ARG A 36 1.83 9.68 6.88
C ARG A 36 1.87 8.50 5.90
N PHE A 37 1.08 7.45 6.15
CA PHE A 37 0.96 6.32 5.24
C PHE A 37 0.07 6.64 4.03
N VAL A 38 -0.86 7.59 4.18
CA VAL A 38 -1.70 8.11 3.09
C VAL A 38 -1.07 9.31 2.42
N ASN A 39 -0.27 10.12 3.12
CA ASN A 39 0.37 11.32 2.59
C ASN A 39 1.87 11.08 2.40
N CYS A 40 2.23 10.49 1.26
CA CYS A 40 3.60 10.14 0.91
C CYS A 40 3.92 10.49 -0.54
N ALA A 41 5.21 10.61 -0.84
CA ALA A 41 5.73 10.86 -2.18
C ALA A 41 6.36 9.61 -2.80
N THR A 42 6.54 9.65 -4.10
CA THR A 42 7.31 8.66 -4.86
C THR A 42 8.04 9.34 -6.02
N PRO A 43 9.25 8.89 -6.40
CA PRO A 43 9.97 9.39 -7.57
C PRO A 43 9.31 8.96 -8.88
N LEU A 44 9.44 9.78 -9.90
CA LEU A 44 9.12 9.41 -11.28
C LEU A 44 10.16 8.42 -11.81
N VAL A 45 9.70 7.46 -12.62
CA VAL A 45 10.56 6.43 -13.22
C VAL A 45 11.57 7.08 -14.18
N GLY A 46 12.84 6.72 -14.04
CA GLY A 46 13.92 7.15 -14.94
C GLY A 46 14.38 8.60 -14.76
N ALA A 47 13.88 9.31 -13.76
CA ALA A 47 14.34 10.67 -13.46
C ALA A 47 15.76 10.67 -12.87
N ALA A 48 16.51 11.74 -13.13
CA ALA A 48 17.74 12.06 -12.41
C ALA A 48 17.39 12.86 -11.15
N PHE A 49 18.17 12.68 -10.09
CA PHE A 49 17.95 13.34 -8.80
C PHE A 49 19.17 14.18 -8.41
N THR A 50 18.89 15.31 -7.79
CA THR A 50 19.87 16.22 -7.22
C THR A 50 19.50 16.55 -5.76
N PRO A 51 20.44 17.07 -4.95
CA PRO A 51 20.12 17.56 -3.62
C PRO A 51 19.06 18.67 -3.60
N ALA A 52 18.99 19.48 -4.67
CA ALA A 52 18.00 20.55 -4.79
C ALA A 52 16.59 19.98 -4.90
N ASP A 53 16.41 18.88 -5.63
CA ASP A 53 15.11 18.20 -5.76
C ASP A 53 14.58 17.73 -4.40
N VAL A 54 15.45 17.21 -3.53
CA VAL A 54 15.06 16.79 -2.17
C VAL A 54 14.69 17.98 -1.30
N ALA A 55 15.41 19.10 -1.41
CA ALA A 55 15.07 20.33 -0.71
C ALA A 55 13.70 20.89 -1.16
N GLU A 56 13.41 20.85 -2.47
CA GLU A 56 12.11 21.23 -3.02
C GLU A 56 10.99 20.31 -2.54
N LEU A 57 11.23 19.00 -2.47
CA LEU A 57 10.30 18.03 -1.92
C LEU A 57 9.95 18.34 -0.46
N VAL A 58 10.95 18.59 0.38
CA VAL A 58 10.74 18.97 1.79
C VAL A 58 9.94 20.27 1.90
N ALA A 59 10.26 21.27 1.08
CA ALA A 59 9.50 22.52 1.04
C ALA A 59 8.04 22.32 0.61
N ALA A 60 7.79 21.42 -0.34
CA ALA A 60 6.43 21.09 -0.77
C ALA A 60 5.62 20.42 0.35
N PHE A 61 6.19 19.46 1.07
CA PHE A 61 5.55 18.83 2.24
C PHE A 61 5.23 19.84 3.35
N ARG A 62 6.16 20.77 3.63
CA ARG A 62 5.93 21.85 4.60
C ARG A 62 4.77 22.76 4.20
N ARG A 63 4.62 23.09 2.92
CA ARG A 63 3.50 23.92 2.43
C ARG A 63 2.14 23.26 2.60
N ILE A 64 2.08 21.94 2.59
CA ILE A 64 0.83 21.17 2.82
C ILE A 64 0.70 20.68 4.26
N GLU A 65 1.58 21.15 5.16
CA GLU A 65 1.59 20.82 6.58
C GLU A 65 1.61 19.29 6.83
N ARG A 66 2.50 18.59 6.12
CA ARG A 66 2.72 17.15 6.28
C ARG A 66 4.20 16.83 6.50
N VAL A 67 4.45 15.74 7.21
CA VAL A 67 5.80 15.19 7.41
C VAL A 67 6.29 14.59 6.09
N PRO A 68 7.47 14.96 5.57
CA PRO A 68 8.03 14.36 4.38
C PRO A 68 8.23 12.85 4.56
N ARG A 69 7.60 12.07 3.69
CA ARG A 69 7.72 10.60 3.64
C ARG A 69 7.70 10.10 2.20
N LEU A 70 8.53 9.12 1.88
CA LEU A 70 8.59 8.52 0.55
C LEU A 70 8.40 7.00 0.61
N GLU A 71 7.78 6.46 -0.44
CA GLU A 71 7.74 5.02 -0.73
C GLU A 71 8.14 4.78 -2.19
N TYR A 72 9.18 3.97 -2.42
CA TYR A 72 9.64 3.69 -3.79
C TYR A 72 10.46 2.41 -3.93
N VAL A 73 10.54 1.92 -5.17
CA VAL A 73 11.40 0.80 -5.55
C VAL A 73 12.81 1.33 -5.80
N THR A 74 13.77 0.92 -4.98
CA THR A 74 15.12 1.55 -4.98
C THR A 74 15.89 1.37 -6.27
N SER A 75 15.73 0.24 -6.97
CA SER A 75 16.36 0.01 -8.27
C SER A 75 15.89 0.99 -9.35
N CYS A 76 14.72 1.62 -9.18
CA CYS A 76 14.21 2.66 -10.10
C CYS A 76 14.79 4.05 -9.83
N ALA A 77 15.43 4.27 -8.67
CA ALA A 77 16.02 5.54 -8.27
C ALA A 77 17.24 5.31 -7.34
N PRO A 78 18.32 4.68 -7.83
CA PRO A 78 19.43 4.21 -6.99
C PRO A 78 20.20 5.35 -6.29
N GLU A 79 20.33 6.51 -6.94
CA GLU A 79 21.04 7.67 -6.38
C GLU A 79 20.21 8.45 -5.34
N LEU A 80 18.90 8.23 -5.30
CA LEU A 80 17.99 9.02 -4.46
C LEU A 80 18.21 8.78 -2.97
N GLU A 81 18.50 7.53 -2.56
CA GLU A 81 18.68 7.19 -1.14
C GLU A 81 19.78 8.04 -0.50
N ARG A 82 20.92 8.19 -1.18
CA ARG A 82 22.02 9.03 -0.70
C ARG A 82 21.58 10.48 -0.47
N HIS A 83 20.85 11.06 -1.42
CA HIS A 83 20.35 12.43 -1.30
C HIS A 83 19.31 12.59 -0.18
N LEU A 84 18.48 11.58 0.06
CA LEU A 84 17.54 11.57 1.18
C LEU A 84 18.27 11.52 2.52
N LEU A 85 19.25 10.62 2.68
CA LEU A 85 20.05 10.49 3.90
C LEU A 85 20.83 11.77 4.20
N ASP A 86 21.48 12.37 3.19
CA ASP A 86 22.21 13.64 3.32
C ASP A 86 21.28 14.80 3.75
N ALA A 87 19.99 14.74 3.40
CA ALA A 87 18.97 15.70 3.79
C ALA A 87 18.30 15.40 5.16
N GLY A 88 18.75 14.35 5.87
CA GLY A 88 18.28 14.00 7.20
C GLY A 88 17.10 13.01 7.25
N PHE A 89 16.71 12.42 6.13
CA PHE A 89 15.74 11.32 6.15
C PHE A 89 16.37 10.08 6.80
N ALA A 90 15.56 9.28 7.48
CA ALA A 90 15.92 7.95 7.93
C ALA A 90 15.17 6.88 7.13
N VAL A 91 15.82 5.74 6.93
CA VAL A 91 15.15 4.51 6.46
C VAL A 91 14.18 4.07 7.54
N GLU A 92 12.88 4.10 7.23
CA GLU A 92 11.84 3.61 8.13
C GLU A 92 11.67 2.09 7.99
N ALA A 93 11.64 1.59 6.76
CA ALA A 93 11.47 0.17 6.49
C ALA A 93 12.03 -0.22 5.11
N ARG A 94 12.50 -1.47 5.03
CA ARG A 94 12.87 -2.13 3.77
C ARG A 94 11.99 -3.36 3.61
N ASN A 95 10.99 -3.27 2.74
CA ASN A 95 9.98 -4.29 2.55
C ASN A 95 10.19 -5.00 1.22
N GLU A 96 10.00 -6.32 1.21
CA GLU A 96 9.91 -7.05 -0.05
C GLU A 96 8.50 -6.91 -0.62
N TYR A 97 8.39 -6.63 -1.92
CA TYR A 97 7.10 -6.77 -2.60
C TYR A 97 6.94 -8.19 -3.14
N LEU A 98 5.76 -8.75 -2.90
CA LEU A 98 5.39 -10.07 -3.39
C LEU A 98 4.71 -9.93 -4.76
N THR A 99 5.01 -10.85 -5.67
CA THR A 99 4.35 -10.91 -6.98
C THR A 99 3.59 -12.23 -7.10
N CYS A 100 2.40 -12.15 -7.70
CA CYS A 100 1.60 -13.33 -8.02
C CYS A 100 1.09 -13.21 -9.46
N SER A 101 1.54 -14.12 -10.33
CA SER A 101 1.00 -14.20 -11.69
C SER A 101 -0.38 -14.88 -11.68
N PRO A 102 -1.24 -14.64 -12.68
CA PRO A 102 -2.49 -15.39 -12.83
C PRO A 102 -2.29 -16.91 -12.88
N ARG A 103 -1.14 -17.38 -13.42
CA ARG A 103 -0.81 -18.81 -13.51
C ARG A 103 -0.45 -19.44 -12.16
N THR A 104 0.11 -18.65 -11.26
CA THR A 104 0.54 -19.07 -9.92
C THR A 104 -0.52 -18.80 -8.86
N LEU A 105 -1.54 -18.01 -9.17
CA LEU A 105 -2.65 -17.74 -8.27
C LEU A 105 -3.34 -19.05 -7.89
N ARG A 106 -3.58 -19.21 -6.59
CA ARG A 106 -4.34 -20.31 -6.00
C ARG A 106 -5.33 -19.71 -5.03
N THR A 107 -6.59 -20.10 -5.15
CA THR A 107 -7.61 -19.72 -4.17
C THR A 107 -7.60 -20.77 -3.07
N PRO A 108 -7.15 -20.45 -1.84
CA PRO A 108 -7.22 -21.38 -0.74
C PRO A 108 -8.69 -21.63 -0.35
N ALA A 109 -8.96 -22.77 0.27
CA ALA A 109 -10.24 -22.96 0.93
C ALA A 109 -10.42 -21.89 2.02
N GLY A 110 -11.61 -21.31 2.11
CA GLY A 110 -11.93 -20.34 3.14
C GLY A 110 -11.86 -20.97 4.54
N PRO A 111 -11.41 -20.24 5.58
CA PRO A 111 -11.47 -20.73 6.94
C PRO A 111 -12.91 -21.09 7.33
N PRO A 112 -13.16 -22.21 8.06
CA PRO A 112 -14.49 -22.56 8.52
C PRO A 112 -15.14 -21.42 9.31
N GLY A 113 -16.40 -21.11 9.01
CA GLY A 113 -17.15 -20.04 9.70
C GLY A 113 -16.82 -18.62 9.24
N VAL A 114 -15.92 -18.44 8.26
CA VAL A 114 -15.59 -17.13 7.70
C VAL A 114 -16.23 -16.96 6.33
N LYS A 115 -17.00 -15.89 6.17
CA LYS A 115 -17.56 -15.43 4.90
C LYS A 115 -16.66 -14.35 4.29
N ILE A 116 -16.35 -14.51 3.01
CA ILE A 116 -15.72 -13.48 2.19
C ILE A 116 -16.78 -12.83 1.29
N GLY A 117 -16.75 -11.51 1.14
CA GLY A 117 -17.67 -10.78 0.27
C GLY A 117 -17.24 -9.34 0.01
N GLU A 118 -17.99 -8.64 -0.85
CA GLU A 118 -17.83 -7.20 -1.08
C GLU A 118 -18.82 -6.42 -0.21
N PRO A 119 -18.41 -5.30 0.42
CA PRO A 119 -19.33 -4.46 1.17
C PRO A 119 -20.25 -3.68 0.20
N VAL A 120 -21.54 -3.68 0.51
CA VAL A 120 -22.59 -3.01 -0.26
C VAL A 120 -23.07 -1.72 0.38
N THR A 121 -22.94 -1.57 1.71
CA THR A 121 -23.31 -0.34 2.42
C THR A 121 -22.10 0.41 2.97
N ASP A 122 -22.31 1.68 3.31
CA ASP A 122 -21.28 2.53 3.92
C ASP A 122 -20.89 2.05 5.31
N GLU A 123 -21.85 1.51 6.08
CA GLU A 123 -21.59 0.89 7.39
C GLU A 123 -20.69 -0.35 7.26
N GLU A 124 -20.89 -1.16 6.22
CA GLU A 124 -20.02 -2.30 5.96
C GLU A 124 -18.61 -1.84 5.57
N ARG A 125 -18.47 -0.82 4.70
CA ARG A 125 -17.17 -0.22 4.35
C ARG A 125 -16.46 0.32 5.61
N ALA A 126 -17.17 1.06 6.45
CA ALA A 126 -16.63 1.59 7.69
C ALA A 126 -16.18 0.46 8.65
N SER A 127 -16.94 -0.62 8.73
CA SER A 127 -16.59 -1.78 9.57
C SER A 127 -15.34 -2.48 9.07
N VAL A 128 -15.19 -2.63 7.75
CA VAL A 128 -13.98 -3.20 7.13
C VAL A 128 -12.76 -2.33 7.42
N VAL A 129 -12.87 -1.00 7.23
CA VAL A 129 -11.75 -0.08 7.47
C VAL A 129 -11.40 -0.03 8.96
N THR A 130 -12.38 -0.11 9.85
CA THR A 130 -12.15 -0.20 11.30
C THR A 130 -11.36 -1.47 11.66
N ALA A 131 -11.71 -2.61 11.09
CA ALA A 131 -10.96 -3.85 11.27
C ALA A 131 -9.52 -3.74 10.73
N GLN A 132 -9.31 -3.03 9.62
CA GLN A 132 -7.98 -2.73 9.10
C GLN A 132 -7.18 -1.83 10.05
N HIS A 133 -7.77 -0.77 10.62
CA HIS A 133 -7.08 0.05 11.62
C HIS A 133 -6.59 -0.79 12.80
N ALA A 134 -7.46 -1.66 13.34
CA ALA A 134 -7.11 -2.55 14.44
C ALA A 134 -5.94 -3.49 14.09
N ALA A 135 -5.92 -4.01 12.86
CA ALA A 135 -4.81 -4.82 12.35
C ALA A 135 -3.47 -4.06 12.27
N PHE A 136 -3.52 -2.75 12.00
CA PHE A 136 -2.37 -1.86 12.04
C PHE A 136 -2.11 -1.26 13.43
N GLY A 137 -2.74 -1.80 14.48
CA GLY A 137 -2.53 -1.41 15.87
C GLY A 137 -3.21 -0.09 16.27
N SER A 138 -4.22 0.34 15.52
CA SER A 138 -4.99 1.56 15.79
C SER A 138 -6.41 1.22 16.22
N ASP A 139 -6.87 1.79 17.34
CA ASP A 139 -8.24 1.65 17.83
C ASP A 139 -9.24 2.61 17.14
N ARG A 140 -8.81 3.28 16.05
CA ARG A 140 -9.62 4.27 15.34
C ARG A 140 -10.80 3.63 14.63
N VAL A 141 -12.01 4.08 14.96
CA VAL A 141 -13.22 3.76 14.18
C VAL A 141 -13.22 4.58 12.88
N ALA A 142 -13.52 3.91 11.76
CA ALA A 142 -13.56 4.55 10.46
C ALA A 142 -14.70 5.59 10.39
N GLY A 143 -14.37 6.76 9.84
CA GLY A 143 -15.31 7.87 9.65
C GLY A 143 -15.79 8.04 8.20
N PRO A 144 -16.61 9.07 7.93
CA PRO A 144 -17.11 9.37 6.59
C PRO A 144 -16.00 9.56 5.54
N ASP A 145 -14.88 10.20 5.91
CA ASP A 145 -13.75 10.41 4.99
C ASP A 145 -13.07 9.09 4.60
N ASP A 146 -13.03 8.11 5.51
CA ASP A 146 -12.51 6.78 5.20
C ASP A 146 -13.41 6.05 4.20
N VAL A 147 -14.73 6.14 4.39
CA VAL A 147 -15.73 5.58 3.47
C VAL A 147 -15.67 6.26 2.11
N ALA A 148 -15.55 7.59 2.07
CA ALA A 148 -15.37 8.35 0.83
C ALA A 148 -14.11 7.92 0.06
N ARG A 149 -13.02 7.61 0.77
CA ARG A 149 -11.79 7.10 0.18
C ARG A 149 -11.97 5.72 -0.46
N ILE A 150 -12.74 4.84 0.16
CA ILE A 150 -13.13 3.54 -0.43
C ILE A 150 -13.99 3.75 -1.68
N HIS A 151 -14.98 4.64 -1.64
CA HIS A 151 -15.81 4.94 -2.81
C HIS A 151 -14.98 5.46 -3.98
N ASN A 152 -14.06 6.38 -3.74
CA ASN A 152 -13.15 6.88 -4.77
C ASN A 152 -12.31 5.76 -5.36
N ALA A 153 -11.72 4.90 -4.52
CA ALA A 153 -10.95 3.75 -4.98
C ALA A 153 -11.77 2.79 -5.86
N GLN A 154 -13.03 2.51 -5.49
CA GLN A 154 -13.91 1.63 -6.25
C GLN A 154 -14.42 2.25 -7.55
N ARG A 155 -14.75 3.55 -7.54
CA ARG A 155 -15.09 4.30 -8.75
C ARG A 155 -13.95 4.26 -9.76
N ASP A 156 -12.72 4.28 -9.28
CA ASP A 156 -11.51 4.22 -10.10
C ASP A 156 -11.13 2.77 -10.49
N GLY A 157 -12.01 1.80 -10.25
CA GLY A 157 -11.87 0.39 -10.64
C GLY A 157 -11.23 -0.52 -9.59
N GLY A 158 -11.08 -0.04 -8.36
CA GLY A 158 -10.64 -0.85 -7.22
C GLY A 158 -11.73 -1.79 -6.68
N VAL A 159 -11.31 -2.83 -5.96
CA VAL A 159 -12.19 -3.84 -5.36
C VAL A 159 -11.85 -3.99 -3.88
N LEU A 160 -12.85 -3.82 -3.01
CA LEU A 160 -12.73 -4.05 -1.57
C LEU A 160 -13.45 -5.34 -1.19
N LEU A 161 -12.74 -6.25 -0.52
CA LEU A 161 -13.30 -7.46 0.07
C LEU A 161 -13.25 -7.40 1.59
N TYR A 162 -14.21 -8.02 2.24
CA TYR A 162 -14.23 -8.27 3.67
C TYR A 162 -14.05 -9.74 4.00
N ALA A 163 -13.57 -10.01 5.21
CA ALA A 163 -13.74 -11.28 5.91
C ALA A 163 -14.63 -11.06 7.13
N ARG A 164 -15.65 -11.90 7.31
CA ARG A 164 -16.64 -11.76 8.38
C ARG A 164 -16.95 -13.12 9.01
N ASP A 165 -17.01 -13.20 10.33
CA ASP A 165 -17.37 -14.44 11.05
C ASP A 165 -18.88 -14.74 11.01
N ALA A 166 -19.29 -15.84 11.65
CA ALA A 166 -20.69 -16.28 11.69
C ALA A 166 -21.57 -15.35 12.54
N GLU A 167 -21.00 -14.72 13.56
CA GLU A 167 -21.63 -13.78 14.49
C GLU A 167 -21.84 -12.41 13.85
N GLY A 168 -21.08 -12.11 12.80
CA GLY A 168 -21.18 -10.94 11.97
C GLY A 168 -20.08 -9.90 12.16
N THR A 169 -19.05 -10.23 12.93
CA THR A 169 -17.87 -9.40 13.16
C THR A 169 -17.00 -9.34 11.91
N TYR A 170 -16.59 -8.13 11.52
CA TYR A 170 -15.61 -7.93 10.46
C TYR A 170 -14.21 -8.26 11.00
N LEU A 171 -13.60 -9.32 10.48
CA LEU A 171 -12.28 -9.80 10.88
C LEU A 171 -11.15 -9.07 10.16
N GLY A 172 -11.46 -8.44 9.02
CA GLY A 172 -10.53 -7.68 8.18
C GLY A 172 -11.07 -7.45 6.78
N GLY A 173 -10.23 -6.91 5.90
CA GLY A 173 -10.54 -6.77 4.49
C GLY A 173 -9.34 -6.37 3.66
N ALA A 174 -9.43 -6.60 2.35
CA ALA A 174 -8.37 -6.38 1.38
C ALA A 174 -8.87 -5.44 0.27
N LEU A 175 -8.04 -4.46 -0.09
CA LEU A 175 -8.32 -3.54 -1.19
C LEU A 175 -7.33 -3.81 -2.33
N ALA A 176 -7.84 -4.09 -3.52
CA ALA A 176 -7.07 -4.07 -4.75
C ALA A 176 -7.35 -2.78 -5.51
N THR A 177 -6.30 -2.08 -5.94
CA THR A 177 -6.45 -0.93 -6.84
C THR A 177 -6.57 -1.38 -8.29
N ALA A 178 -7.21 -0.56 -9.13
CA ALA A 178 -7.21 -0.81 -10.57
C ALA A 178 -5.78 -0.95 -11.13
N PRO A 179 -5.55 -1.91 -12.04
CA PRO A 179 -4.23 -2.13 -12.62
C PRO A 179 -3.78 -0.89 -13.39
N TRP A 180 -2.50 -0.55 -13.25
CA TRP A 180 -1.87 0.39 -14.16
C TRP A 180 -1.56 -0.32 -15.48
N THR A 181 -1.98 0.28 -16.58
CA THR A 181 -1.59 -0.13 -17.94
C THR A 181 -0.79 0.99 -18.56
N ASP A 182 0.35 0.65 -19.15
CA ASP A 182 1.18 1.61 -19.89
C ASP A 182 0.35 2.29 -21.00
N PRO A 183 0.20 3.62 -20.99
CA PRO A 183 -0.50 4.34 -22.06
C PRO A 183 0.25 4.32 -23.40
N HIS A 184 1.53 3.90 -23.45
CA HIS A 184 2.34 3.82 -24.66
C HIS A 184 2.92 2.41 -24.93
N PRO A 185 2.07 1.40 -25.19
CA PRO A 185 2.49 0.00 -25.33
C PRO A 185 3.35 -0.30 -26.58
N ALA A 186 3.49 0.66 -27.50
CA ALA A 186 4.10 0.43 -28.82
C ALA A 186 5.64 0.47 -28.83
N GLU A 187 6.29 1.12 -27.86
CA GLU A 187 7.75 1.26 -27.83
C GLU A 187 8.44 0.16 -27.01
N HIS A 188 7.66 -0.62 -26.25
CA HIS A 188 8.14 -1.67 -25.36
C HIS A 188 7.30 -2.94 -25.52
N GLY A 189 7.38 -3.55 -26.71
CA GLY A 189 6.88 -4.88 -27.10
C GLY A 189 5.81 -5.55 -26.21
N ALA A 190 4.58 -5.63 -26.74
CA ALA A 190 3.39 -6.34 -26.25
C ALA A 190 2.95 -6.00 -24.80
N PRO A 191 1.64 -5.75 -24.55
CA PRO A 191 1.16 -5.47 -23.21
C PRO A 191 1.47 -6.66 -22.28
N GLY A 192 2.38 -6.44 -21.33
CA GLY A 192 2.61 -7.38 -20.24
C GLY A 192 1.32 -7.58 -19.42
N PRO A 193 1.20 -8.70 -18.67
CA PRO A 193 0.03 -8.92 -17.84
C PRO A 193 -0.16 -7.74 -16.89
N ALA A 194 -1.40 -7.23 -16.83
CA ALA A 194 -1.80 -6.21 -15.88
C ALA A 194 -1.24 -6.55 -14.50
N SER A 195 -0.32 -5.73 -14.00
CA SER A 195 0.15 -5.86 -12.63
C SER A 195 -0.98 -5.37 -11.73
N THR A 196 -1.63 -6.27 -11.03
CA THR A 196 -2.40 -5.90 -9.84
C THR A 196 -1.38 -5.34 -8.86
N GLY A 197 -1.44 -4.03 -8.63
CA GLY A 197 -0.42 -3.30 -7.89
C GLY A 197 -0.18 -3.94 -6.52
N ALA A 198 1.09 -4.18 -6.21
CA ALA A 198 1.57 -4.31 -4.85
C ALA A 198 1.41 -2.93 -4.20
N GLY A 199 0.28 -2.72 -3.52
CA GLY A 199 -0.01 -1.50 -2.78
C GLY A 199 -1.25 -1.73 -1.91
N ALA A 200 -1.06 -1.60 -0.60
CA ALA A 200 -2.01 -1.92 0.47
C ALA A 200 -2.25 -3.43 0.70
N GLY A 201 -1.28 -4.08 1.35
CA GLY A 201 -1.55 -5.31 2.07
C GLY A 201 -2.57 -5.05 3.17
N ALA A 202 -3.66 -5.81 3.17
CA ALA A 202 -4.47 -6.05 4.35
C ALA A 202 -5.11 -7.44 4.20
N HIS A 203 -4.30 -8.49 4.37
CA HIS A 203 -4.82 -9.70 4.98
C HIS A 203 -4.40 -9.64 6.44
N ALA A 204 -5.27 -9.07 7.26
CA ALA A 204 -5.23 -9.32 8.68
C ALA A 204 -6.57 -9.95 9.03
N VAL A 205 -6.53 -11.23 9.39
CA VAL A 205 -7.60 -11.83 10.18
C VAL A 205 -7.18 -11.55 11.62
N GLY A 206 -7.84 -10.59 12.26
CA GLY A 206 -7.67 -10.36 13.69
C GLY A 206 -8.26 -11.53 14.46
N GLU A 207 -7.44 -12.28 15.20
CA GLU A 207 -7.94 -13.21 16.21
C GLU A 207 -8.32 -12.36 17.44
N ASP A 208 -9.60 -12.41 17.83
CA ASP A 208 -10.15 -11.67 18.97
C ASP A 208 -9.33 -11.97 20.24
N ARG A 209 -8.69 -10.93 20.77
CA ARG A 209 -7.64 -11.03 21.79
C ARG A 209 -8.19 -11.12 23.21
N GLN A 210 -9.51 -11.23 23.40
CA GLN A 210 -10.10 -10.86 24.69
C GLN A 210 -10.65 -12.00 25.56
N THR A 211 -10.62 -13.28 25.18
CA THR A 211 -11.27 -14.31 26.04
C THR A 211 -10.63 -15.70 26.20
N ARG A 212 -9.38 -15.99 25.77
CA ARG A 212 -8.75 -17.31 26.07
C ARG A 212 -7.33 -17.26 26.64
N PRO A 213 -7.02 -18.09 27.67
CA PRO A 213 -5.66 -18.21 28.20
C PRO A 213 -4.71 -18.83 27.16
N ARG A 214 -3.49 -18.25 27.05
CA ARG A 214 -2.43 -18.68 26.14
C ARG A 214 -2.04 -20.15 26.35
N PRO A 215 -2.11 -21.03 25.34
CA PRO A 215 -1.25 -22.20 25.31
C PRO A 215 0.20 -21.78 24.99
N ALA A 216 1.16 -22.55 25.51
CA ALA A 216 2.59 -22.33 25.31
C ALA A 216 2.96 -22.20 23.82
N PRO A 217 4.02 -21.42 23.48
CA PRO A 217 4.43 -21.20 22.10
C PRO A 217 4.79 -22.53 21.45
N VAL A 218 4.03 -22.91 20.41
CA VAL A 218 4.41 -23.98 19.51
C VAL A 218 5.48 -23.42 18.58
N PRO A 219 6.68 -24.03 18.47
CA PRO A 219 7.72 -23.55 17.58
C PRO A 219 7.23 -23.58 16.13
N TRP A 220 7.49 -22.49 15.41
CA TRP A 220 7.15 -22.30 14.01
C TRP A 220 8.02 -23.21 13.13
N SER A 221 7.65 -24.49 13.03
CA SER A 221 8.19 -25.43 12.05
C SER A 221 7.15 -26.50 11.71
N ALA A 222 6.91 -26.69 10.41
CA ALA A 222 5.87 -27.52 9.76
C ALA A 222 4.51 -26.79 9.66
N THR A 223 4.14 -26.19 8.53
CA THR A 223 4.05 -26.79 7.18
C THR A 223 4.53 -25.84 6.10
N ASN A 224 5.67 -26.18 5.48
CA ASN A 224 6.10 -25.63 4.21
C ASN A 224 5.33 -26.33 3.09
N ASP A 225 4.33 -25.67 2.52
CA ASP A 225 3.90 -25.92 1.13
C ASP A 225 4.16 -24.65 0.30
N VAL A 226 5.46 -24.44 0.08
CA VAL A 226 6.14 -23.82 -1.07
C VAL A 226 5.28 -22.91 -1.98
N ILE A 227 5.38 -21.59 -1.75
CA ILE A 227 5.48 -20.62 -2.84
C ILE A 227 6.98 -20.31 -2.99
N HIS A 228 7.64 -20.97 -3.94
CA HIS A 228 8.98 -20.55 -4.36
C HIS A 228 8.85 -19.32 -5.26
N THR A 229 9.18 -18.15 -4.73
CA THR A 229 9.53 -16.96 -5.52
C THR A 229 10.81 -16.38 -4.93
N SER A 230 11.96 -16.76 -5.50
CA SER A 230 13.23 -16.10 -5.22
C SER A 230 13.43 -14.96 -6.22
N ALA A 231 13.24 -13.73 -5.75
CA ALA A 231 13.91 -12.56 -6.26
C ALA A 231 13.78 -11.44 -5.22
N GLU A 232 14.91 -11.02 -4.66
CA GLU A 232 14.99 -9.93 -3.68
C GLU A 232 14.64 -8.61 -4.37
N PHE A 233 13.49 -8.04 -4.04
CA PHE A 233 13.09 -6.73 -4.54
C PHE A 233 12.54 -5.86 -3.41
N GLN A 234 13.10 -4.66 -3.20
CA GLN A 234 12.79 -3.81 -2.04
C GLN A 234 11.95 -2.58 -2.39
N LEU A 235 10.75 -2.47 -1.80
CA LEU A 235 10.01 -1.22 -1.57
C LEU A 235 10.49 -0.62 -0.25
N MET A 236 10.89 0.64 -0.25
CA MET A 236 11.42 1.28 0.95
C MET A 236 10.59 2.46 1.39
N ALA A 237 10.42 2.59 2.70
CA ALA A 237 9.83 3.76 3.33
C ALA A 237 10.94 4.61 3.96
N TYR A 238 10.87 5.92 3.75
CA TYR A 238 11.77 6.90 4.37
C TYR A 238 10.95 8.00 5.01
N SER A 239 11.34 8.46 6.20
CA SER A 239 10.72 9.61 6.85
C SER A 239 11.77 10.56 7.39
N LEU A 240 11.47 11.87 7.33
CA LEU A 240 12.29 12.86 7.99
C LEU A 240 12.15 12.70 9.50
N VAL A 241 13.28 12.60 10.21
CA VAL A 241 13.31 12.59 11.67
C VAL A 241 13.35 14.04 12.12
N GLU A 242 12.35 14.48 12.89
CA GLU A 242 12.36 15.79 13.56
C GLU A 242 13.19 15.75 14.85
#